data_AF-A0A6L6Y6A6-F1
#
_entry.id   AF-A0A6L6Y6A6-F1
#
_cell.length_a   1.000
_cell.length_b   1.000
_cell.length_c   1.000
_cell.angle_alpha   90.00
_cell.angle_beta   90.00
_cell.angle_gamma   90.00
#
_symmetry.space_group_name_H-M   'P 1'
#
loop_
_entity.id
_entity.type
_entity.pdbx_description
1 polymer ?
#
loop_
_entity_poly.entity_id
_entity_poly.type
_entity_poly.pdbx_seq_one_letter_code
_entity_poly.pdbx_strand_id
1 'polypeptide(L)'
;MKTATIQQTIDELRQSLTHYIEATYHIGHPSIVKQRRELLNQIGGIYQAPYLESTPRYKSASPYNEIDSLPPAALEALRVLSDTKSGKPVIYPSPYTHQLEALQEILNNNRNLMIMTGTGSGKTESFLLPILGKFAIEACENPERFKKYNAVRALVLYPMNALVNDQLSRLRTMFGSPQTVALFEKWAKRPVLFARYTSRTPYAGLRTPNKDSKRLASIGEFFGEIEDAKRRYEHSPSDGEEYRAAKLFDTLKVRGKWPSKESVSDWLGKAPVPWAKRAICRPHDSELITRHEVHASPPDLLITNYSMLEYMMMRPIERGIFDATKEWLDACPDEKFLIVLDEAHLYRGAQGAEVGLLIRRLRERLGIPAERFQVICSTASFSDEGKKNAGVFGAQLSGVSAESFVSIVGELQLRSPEDRGSMVDINTLAAVNLKQFYSADHSQQLAAIENFLKFRGVSVKDVSDVDAKLYLALYDYAPFNRLVNETMTAAVSLSKLPEIIFDDTIPSNLLEKATTVLLAFGSRAKKTPNEASLLPCRIHSFFRGLPGLWICMDPNCPDALRDRRSPAGRLFSQL
;
A
#
# COMPACT_ATOMS: atom_id res chain seq x y z
N MET A 1 4.08 29.73 -2.17
CA MET A 1 3.59 28.86 -3.26
C MET A 1 2.38 29.54 -3.88
N LYS A 2 2.32 29.77 -5.20
CA LYS A 2 1.06 30.14 -5.84
C LYS A 2 0.13 28.93 -5.70
N THR A 3 -1.04 29.11 -5.08
CA THR A 3 -2.01 28.03 -4.89
C THR A 3 -2.66 27.74 -6.25
N ALA A 4 -2.07 26.79 -6.98
CA ALA A 4 -2.57 26.34 -8.28
C ALA A 4 -3.72 25.34 -8.09
N THR A 5 -4.77 25.44 -8.91
CA THR A 5 -5.78 24.38 -9.00
C THR A 5 -5.16 23.11 -9.60
N ILE A 6 -5.84 21.97 -9.45
CA ILE A 6 -5.43 20.69 -10.05
C ILE A 6 -5.09 20.88 -11.54
N GLN A 7 -5.98 21.55 -12.29
CA GLN A 7 -5.81 21.81 -13.71
C GLN A 7 -4.58 22.69 -14.00
N GLN A 8 -4.38 23.75 -13.22
CA GLN A 8 -3.23 24.64 -13.37
C GLN A 8 -1.91 23.92 -13.14
N THR A 9 -1.81 23.07 -12.12
CA THR A 9 -0.60 22.29 -11.85
C THR A 9 -0.29 21.33 -13.01
N ILE A 10 -1.31 20.69 -13.59
CA ILE A 10 -1.14 19.79 -14.74
C ILE A 10 -0.69 20.57 -15.97
N ASP A 11 -1.28 21.74 -16.20
CA ASP A 11 -0.93 22.62 -17.31
C ASP A 11 0.50 23.16 -17.18
N GLU A 12 0.93 23.52 -15.97
CA GLU A 12 2.31 23.93 -15.68
C GLU A 12 3.29 22.80 -15.96
N LEU A 13 3.03 21.57 -15.51
CA LEU A 13 3.88 20.40 -15.79
C LEU A 13 3.97 20.10 -17.28
N ARG A 14 2.84 20.15 -18.00
CA ARG A 14 2.78 19.99 -19.45
C ARG A 14 3.62 21.08 -20.14
N GLN A 15 3.43 22.35 -19.76
CA GLN A 15 4.19 23.45 -20.32
C GLN A 15 5.68 23.28 -20.05
N SER A 16 6.10 22.91 -18.85
CA SER A 16 7.51 22.65 -18.54
C SER A 16 8.11 21.57 -19.45
N LEU A 17 7.40 20.47 -19.68
CA LEU A 17 7.85 19.42 -20.60
C LEU A 17 7.92 19.92 -22.06
N THR A 18 6.90 20.67 -22.51
CA THR A 18 6.91 21.30 -23.84
C THR A 18 8.13 22.20 -24.01
N HIS A 19 8.39 23.11 -23.07
CA HIS A 19 9.54 24.01 -23.13
C HIS A 19 10.86 23.27 -23.14
N TYR A 20 11.00 22.21 -22.34
CA TYR A 20 12.19 21.35 -22.33
C TYR A 20 12.45 20.72 -23.70
N ILE A 21 11.42 20.16 -24.34
CA ILE A 21 11.51 19.58 -25.68
C ILE A 21 11.86 20.65 -26.72
N GLU A 22 11.20 21.80 -26.68
CA GLU A 22 11.43 22.89 -27.63
C GLU A 22 12.84 23.50 -27.51
N ALA A 23 13.40 23.55 -26.29
CA ALA A 23 14.76 24.01 -26.02
C ALA A 23 15.82 22.97 -26.40
N THR A 24 15.53 21.67 -26.26
CA THR A 24 16.49 20.60 -26.59
C THR A 24 16.61 20.39 -28.10
N TYR A 25 15.50 20.52 -28.84
CA TYR A 25 15.45 20.27 -30.29
C TYR A 25 15.11 21.56 -31.05
N HIS A 26 16.13 22.32 -31.44
CA HIS A 26 15.92 23.58 -32.15
C HIS A 26 15.48 23.37 -33.60
N ILE A 27 14.46 24.13 -34.02
CA ILE A 27 13.95 24.18 -35.40
C ILE A 27 13.94 25.66 -35.82
N GLY A 28 14.60 25.97 -36.94
CA GLY A 28 14.76 27.36 -37.40
C GLY A 28 13.56 27.93 -38.15
N HIS A 29 12.66 27.09 -38.69
CA HIS A 29 11.57 27.56 -39.53
C HIS A 29 10.24 27.76 -38.75
N PRO A 30 9.63 28.97 -38.77
CA PRO A 30 8.43 29.27 -37.98
C PRO A 30 7.24 28.34 -38.21
N SER A 31 6.98 27.94 -39.46
CA SER A 31 5.87 27.03 -39.79
C SER A 31 6.03 25.66 -39.14
N ILE A 32 7.26 25.12 -39.11
CA ILE A 32 7.56 23.80 -38.54
C ILE A 32 7.51 23.88 -37.00
N VAL A 33 7.98 24.98 -36.42
CA VAL A 33 7.84 25.24 -34.98
C VAL A 33 6.36 25.24 -34.58
N LYS A 34 5.49 25.88 -35.36
CA LYS A 34 4.04 25.89 -35.12
C LYS A 34 3.45 24.48 -35.22
N GLN A 35 3.75 23.74 -36.29
CA GLN A 35 3.28 22.36 -36.46
C GLN A 35 3.72 21.44 -35.32
N ARG A 36 4.98 21.54 -34.88
CA ARG A 36 5.48 20.80 -33.72
C ARG A 36 4.69 21.16 -32.46
N ARG A 37 4.49 22.45 -32.21
CA ARG A 37 3.75 22.90 -31.01
C ARG A 37 2.31 22.39 -31.01
N GLU A 38 1.66 22.34 -32.17
CA GLU A 38 0.33 21.73 -32.31
C GLU A 38 0.35 20.24 -31.95
N LEU A 39 1.32 19.45 -32.46
CA LEU A 39 1.46 18.03 -32.12
C LEU A 39 1.78 17.80 -30.63
N LEU A 40 2.66 18.60 -30.03
CA LEU A 40 3.00 18.50 -28.61
C LEU A 40 1.80 18.84 -27.72
N ASN A 41 0.92 19.74 -28.17
CA ASN A 41 -0.29 20.14 -27.44
C ASN A 41 -1.47 19.18 -27.66
N GLN A 42 -1.40 18.22 -28.58
CA GLN A 42 -2.45 17.22 -28.78
C GLN A 42 -2.42 16.12 -27.70
N ILE A 43 -3.61 15.65 -27.32
CA ILE A 43 -3.75 14.46 -26.47
C ILE A 43 -3.17 13.27 -27.22
N GLY A 44 -2.34 12.48 -26.54
CA GLY A 44 -1.57 11.41 -27.15
C GLY A 44 -0.25 11.86 -27.77
N GLY A 45 0.05 13.16 -27.80
CA GLY A 45 1.38 13.68 -28.13
C GLY A 45 2.38 13.33 -27.02
N ILE A 46 2.64 14.29 -26.13
CA ILE A 46 3.52 14.10 -24.95
C ILE A 46 2.76 13.90 -23.65
N TYR A 47 1.43 14.00 -23.68
CA TYR A 47 0.58 13.86 -22.50
C TYR A 47 -0.77 13.23 -22.84
N GLN A 48 -1.44 12.68 -21.82
CA GLN A 48 -2.83 12.21 -21.88
C GLN A 48 -3.73 13.07 -21.02
N ALA A 49 -5.06 12.95 -21.24
CA ALA A 49 -6.02 13.53 -20.33
C ALA A 49 -5.79 12.95 -18.91
N PRO A 50 -5.68 13.80 -17.87
CA PRO A 50 -5.46 13.34 -16.51
C PRO A 50 -6.69 12.62 -15.96
N TYR A 51 -6.46 11.70 -15.03
CA TYR A 51 -7.52 10.96 -14.34
C TYR A 51 -7.52 11.29 -12.85
N LEU A 52 -8.70 11.36 -12.26
CA LEU A 52 -8.93 11.51 -10.84
C LEU A 52 -9.41 10.17 -10.26
N GLU A 53 -8.78 9.76 -9.17
CA GLU A 53 -9.19 8.59 -8.41
C GLU A 53 -9.33 9.00 -6.94
N SER A 54 -10.51 8.79 -6.36
CA SER A 54 -10.71 8.99 -4.91
C SER A 54 -10.21 7.78 -4.15
N THR A 55 -9.62 8.00 -2.97
CA THR A 55 -9.18 6.92 -2.10
C THR A 55 -10.41 6.09 -1.70
N PRO A 56 -10.50 4.81 -2.08
CA PRO A 56 -11.67 4.00 -1.79
C PRO A 56 -11.84 3.83 -0.28
N ARG A 57 -13.08 4.02 0.19
CA ARG A 57 -13.52 3.67 1.55
C ARG A 57 -14.33 2.39 1.47
N TYR A 58 -14.08 1.47 2.39
CA TYR A 58 -14.78 0.19 2.48
C TYR A 58 -15.63 0.14 3.73
N LYS A 59 -16.70 -0.66 3.72
CA LYS A 59 -17.53 -0.86 4.91
C LYS A 59 -16.72 -1.53 6.01
N SER A 60 -16.82 -0.97 7.21
CA SER A 60 -16.25 -1.57 8.42
C SER A 60 -17.24 -2.55 9.04
N ALA A 61 -16.74 -3.67 9.55
CA ALA A 61 -17.49 -4.55 10.43
C ALA A 61 -17.51 -4.00 11.87
N SER A 62 -18.19 -4.71 12.77
CA SER A 62 -18.17 -4.40 14.21
C SER A 62 -16.74 -4.37 14.75
N PRO A 63 -16.44 -3.56 15.76
CA PRO A 63 -15.11 -3.54 16.36
C PRO A 63 -14.78 -4.87 17.06
N TYR A 64 -13.50 -5.21 17.20
CA TYR A 64 -13.06 -6.52 17.74
C TYR A 64 -13.55 -6.84 19.16
N ASN A 65 -13.97 -5.84 19.94
CA ASN A 65 -14.58 -6.04 21.26
C ASN A 65 -16.01 -6.61 21.17
N GLU A 66 -16.72 -6.38 20.06
CA GLU A 66 -18.11 -6.78 19.83
C GLU A 66 -18.23 -8.03 18.95
N ILE A 67 -17.14 -8.46 18.32
CA ILE A 67 -17.08 -9.71 17.55
C ILE A 67 -16.98 -10.90 18.51
N ASP A 68 -17.80 -11.94 18.28
CA ASP A 68 -17.79 -13.24 18.98
C ASP A 68 -17.54 -14.44 18.04
N SER A 69 -17.73 -14.23 16.74
CA SER A 69 -17.57 -15.26 15.69
C SER A 69 -16.15 -15.77 15.43
N LEU A 70 -15.12 -15.33 16.15
CA LEU A 70 -13.72 -15.73 15.94
C LEU A 70 -13.18 -16.55 17.13
N PRO A 71 -12.16 -17.40 16.94
CA PRO A 71 -11.59 -18.18 18.03
C PRO A 71 -11.08 -17.28 19.17
N PRO A 72 -11.29 -17.65 20.45
CA PRO A 72 -10.99 -16.77 21.58
C PRO A 72 -9.55 -16.26 21.64
N ALA A 73 -8.56 -17.11 21.35
CA ALA A 73 -7.15 -16.74 21.35
C ALA A 73 -6.80 -15.71 20.26
N ALA A 74 -7.32 -15.92 19.04
CA ALA A 74 -7.17 -14.97 17.94
C ALA A 74 -7.80 -13.61 18.30
N LEU A 75 -8.99 -13.65 18.91
CA LEU A 75 -9.72 -12.48 19.32
C LEU A 75 -9.04 -11.70 20.46
N GLU A 76 -8.43 -12.38 21.44
CA GLU A 76 -7.60 -11.75 22.48
C GLU A 76 -6.43 -10.99 21.83
N ALA A 77 -5.72 -11.62 20.88
CA ALA A 77 -4.63 -10.95 20.16
C ALA A 77 -5.11 -9.71 19.39
N LEU A 78 -6.20 -9.83 18.62
CA LEU A 78 -6.76 -8.71 17.86
C LEU A 78 -7.19 -7.56 18.77
N ARG A 79 -7.87 -7.86 19.89
CA ARG A 79 -8.29 -6.87 20.88
C ARG A 79 -7.11 -6.12 21.48
N VAL A 80 -6.07 -6.83 21.92
CA VAL A 80 -4.83 -6.26 22.48
C VAL A 80 -4.15 -5.32 21.47
N LEU A 81 -4.06 -5.70 20.20
CA LEU A 81 -3.42 -4.88 19.17
C LEU A 81 -4.28 -3.69 18.71
N SER A 82 -5.59 -3.78 18.91
CA SER A 82 -6.55 -2.74 18.53
C SER A 82 -6.85 -1.73 19.65
N ASP A 83 -6.32 -1.97 20.86
CA ASP A 83 -6.59 -1.12 22.02
C ASP A 83 -6.03 0.29 21.83
N THR A 84 -6.90 1.28 22.04
CA THR A 84 -6.58 2.70 21.93
C THR A 84 -6.19 3.33 23.27
N LYS A 85 -6.35 2.62 24.40
CA LYS A 85 -6.06 3.17 25.74
C LYS A 85 -4.56 3.45 25.93
N SER A 86 -3.69 2.66 25.30
CA SER A 86 -2.23 2.80 25.38
C SER A 86 -1.63 3.68 24.26
N GLY A 87 -2.47 4.44 23.53
CA GLY A 87 -2.03 5.33 22.46
C GLY A 87 -2.55 4.91 21.08
N LYS A 88 -1.76 5.16 20.03
CA LYS A 88 -2.15 4.78 18.67
C LYS A 88 -2.17 3.24 18.56
N PRO A 89 -3.31 2.64 18.15
CA PRO A 89 -3.40 1.19 18.09
C PRO A 89 -2.55 0.63 16.94
N VAL A 90 -2.12 -0.62 17.08
CA VAL A 90 -1.30 -1.33 16.08
C VAL A 90 -2.14 -1.68 14.84
N ILE A 91 -3.39 -2.06 15.08
CA ILE A 91 -4.41 -2.30 14.05
C ILE A 91 -5.66 -1.44 14.32
N TYR A 92 -6.47 -1.20 13.30
CA TYR A 92 -7.70 -0.41 13.48
C TYR A 92 -8.70 -1.16 14.38
N PRO A 93 -9.45 -0.49 15.27
CA PRO A 93 -10.46 -1.11 16.15
C PRO A 93 -11.53 -1.93 15.43
N SER A 94 -11.90 -1.47 14.24
CA SER A 94 -12.86 -2.16 13.36
C SER A 94 -12.16 -2.62 12.09
N PRO A 95 -12.17 -3.93 11.78
CA PRO A 95 -11.75 -4.41 10.47
C PRO A 95 -12.74 -3.98 9.40
N TYR A 96 -12.30 -3.96 8.14
CA TYR A 96 -13.25 -3.97 7.03
C TYR A 96 -14.01 -5.30 6.97
N THR A 97 -15.20 -5.31 6.37
CA THR A 97 -16.04 -6.51 6.25
C THR A 97 -15.27 -7.67 5.61
N HIS A 98 -14.55 -7.41 4.52
CA HIS A 98 -13.72 -8.42 3.84
C HIS A 98 -12.51 -8.90 4.65
N GLN A 99 -12.02 -8.10 5.60
CA GLN A 99 -10.95 -8.54 6.50
C GLN A 99 -11.49 -9.48 7.59
N LEU A 100 -12.69 -9.21 8.10
CA LEU A 100 -13.39 -10.10 9.03
C LEU A 100 -13.77 -11.42 8.34
N GLU A 101 -14.29 -11.35 7.12
CA GLU A 101 -14.60 -12.53 6.30
C GLU A 101 -13.34 -13.40 6.09
N ALA A 102 -12.21 -12.79 5.72
CA ALA A 102 -10.94 -13.50 5.57
C ALA A 102 -10.47 -14.20 6.87
N LEU A 103 -10.68 -13.56 8.03
CA LEU A 103 -10.41 -14.16 9.34
C LEU A 103 -11.30 -15.38 9.60
N GLN A 104 -12.62 -15.26 9.37
CA GLN A 104 -13.58 -16.34 9.59
C GLN A 104 -13.30 -17.53 8.67
N GLU A 105 -13.06 -17.27 7.39
CA GLU A 105 -12.82 -18.32 6.40
C GLU A 105 -11.52 -19.10 6.66
N ILE A 106 -10.46 -18.43 7.10
CA ILE A 106 -9.19 -19.09 7.44
C ILE A 106 -9.26 -19.82 8.78
N LEU A 107 -9.77 -19.16 9.82
CA LEU A 107 -9.65 -19.65 11.21
C LEU A 107 -10.77 -20.62 11.60
N ASN A 108 -11.99 -20.43 11.11
CA ASN A 108 -13.12 -21.28 11.47
C ASN A 108 -13.37 -22.33 10.38
N ASN A 109 -13.45 -21.89 9.12
CA ASN A 109 -13.92 -22.72 8.02
C ASN A 109 -12.78 -23.48 7.32
N ASN A 110 -11.52 -23.21 7.67
CA ASN A 110 -10.34 -23.85 7.10
C ASN A 110 -10.27 -23.76 5.56
N ARG A 111 -10.79 -22.68 4.99
CA ARG A 111 -10.85 -22.45 3.54
C ARG A 111 -9.56 -21.83 3.01
N ASN A 112 -9.42 -21.87 1.69
CA ASN A 112 -8.41 -21.12 0.95
C ASN A 112 -9.02 -19.83 0.43
N LEU A 113 -8.23 -18.77 0.28
CA LEU A 113 -8.75 -17.44 -0.06
C LEU A 113 -8.27 -16.96 -1.42
N MET A 114 -9.18 -16.35 -2.17
CA MET A 114 -8.89 -15.46 -3.30
C MET A 114 -9.30 -14.04 -2.89
N ILE A 115 -8.36 -13.25 -2.38
CA ILE A 115 -8.59 -11.86 -1.97
C ILE A 115 -8.51 -10.97 -3.21
N MET A 116 -9.65 -10.43 -3.61
CA MET A 116 -9.86 -9.72 -4.87
C MET A 116 -10.29 -8.27 -4.62
N THR A 117 -9.52 -7.55 -3.83
CA THR A 117 -9.83 -6.17 -3.44
C THR A 117 -8.88 -5.15 -4.10
N GLY A 118 -9.35 -3.91 -4.26
CA GLY A 118 -8.59 -2.85 -4.92
C GLY A 118 -7.30 -2.46 -4.19
N THR A 119 -6.48 -1.61 -4.82
CA THR A 119 -5.30 -1.06 -4.15
C THR A 119 -5.71 -0.17 -2.97
N GLY A 120 -5.06 -0.30 -1.82
CA GLY A 120 -5.39 0.49 -0.63
C GLY A 120 -6.62 0.01 0.16
N SER A 121 -7.19 -1.14 -0.16
CA SER A 121 -8.32 -1.77 0.56
C SER A 121 -7.95 -2.46 1.88
N GLY A 122 -6.67 -2.45 2.26
CA GLY A 122 -6.16 -3.27 3.35
C GLY A 122 -6.07 -4.77 2.98
N LYS A 123 -5.63 -5.08 1.76
CA LYS A 123 -5.26 -6.46 1.33
C LYS A 123 -4.26 -7.11 2.28
N THR A 124 -3.25 -6.35 2.70
CA THR A 124 -2.21 -6.82 3.61
C THR A 124 -2.83 -7.35 4.92
N GLU A 125 -3.74 -6.59 5.53
CA GLU A 125 -4.44 -6.99 6.75
C GLU A 125 -5.31 -8.24 6.52
N SER A 126 -5.86 -8.40 5.31
CA SER A 126 -6.71 -9.55 4.96
C SER A 126 -5.95 -10.88 4.96
N PHE A 127 -4.61 -10.88 5.00
CA PHE A 127 -3.81 -12.09 5.21
C PHE A 127 -2.91 -12.05 6.45
N LEU A 128 -2.45 -10.87 6.90
CA LEU A 128 -1.66 -10.76 8.13
C LEU A 128 -2.50 -11.02 9.39
N LEU A 129 -3.76 -10.58 9.42
CA LEU A 129 -4.64 -10.85 10.57
C LEU A 129 -4.95 -12.35 10.71
N PRO A 130 -5.29 -13.09 9.64
CA PRO A 130 -5.37 -14.55 9.71
C PRO A 130 -4.07 -15.23 10.16
N ILE A 131 -2.90 -14.79 9.67
CA ILE A 131 -1.60 -15.32 10.13
C ILE A 131 -1.43 -15.13 11.64
N LEU A 132 -1.66 -13.92 12.14
CA LEU A 132 -1.59 -13.62 13.57
C LEU A 132 -2.58 -14.47 14.37
N GLY A 133 -3.82 -14.61 13.89
CA GLY A 133 -4.86 -15.41 14.52
C GLY A 133 -4.46 -16.87 14.65
N LYS A 134 -3.90 -17.47 13.59
CA LYS A 134 -3.39 -18.85 13.61
C LYS A 134 -2.27 -19.03 14.64
N PHE A 135 -1.31 -18.10 14.68
CA PHE A 135 -0.23 -18.16 15.66
C PHE A 135 -0.74 -18.01 17.09
N ALA A 136 -1.72 -17.12 17.30
CA ALA A 136 -2.32 -16.90 18.61
C ALA A 136 -3.06 -18.15 19.12
N ILE A 137 -3.80 -18.84 18.24
CA ILE A 137 -4.47 -20.10 18.56
C ILE A 137 -3.44 -21.15 19.00
N GLU A 138 -2.41 -21.42 18.19
CA GLU A 138 -1.39 -22.42 18.54
C GLU A 138 -0.64 -22.05 19.82
N ALA A 139 -0.24 -20.78 19.98
CA ALA A 139 0.51 -20.34 21.16
C ALA A 139 -0.31 -20.40 22.44
N CYS A 140 -1.61 -20.09 22.39
CA CYS A 140 -2.50 -20.10 23.54
C CYS A 140 -2.95 -21.52 23.92
N GLU A 141 -3.35 -22.32 22.94
CA GLU A 141 -3.92 -23.65 23.16
C GLU A 141 -2.85 -24.74 23.29
N ASN A 142 -1.71 -24.57 22.61
CA ASN A 142 -0.61 -25.53 22.56
C ASN A 142 0.76 -24.86 22.87
N PRO A 143 0.91 -24.19 24.02
CA PRO A 143 2.07 -23.34 24.32
C PRO A 143 3.40 -24.10 24.31
N GLU A 144 3.44 -25.35 24.80
CA GLU A 144 4.66 -26.16 24.79
C GLU A 144 5.07 -26.58 23.37
N ARG A 145 4.10 -26.80 22.45
CA ARG A 145 4.40 -27.09 21.04
C ARG A 145 4.95 -25.84 20.36
N PHE A 146 4.30 -24.70 20.57
CA PHE A 146 4.74 -23.42 20.01
C PHE A 146 6.17 -23.07 20.46
N LYS A 147 6.45 -23.26 21.76
CA LYS A 147 7.77 -23.04 22.36
C LYS A 147 8.83 -24.01 21.84
N LYS A 148 8.51 -25.30 21.74
CA LYS A 148 9.46 -26.36 21.35
C LYS A 148 9.90 -26.23 19.89
N TYR A 149 8.97 -25.95 18.98
CA TYR A 149 9.24 -25.99 17.55
C TYR A 149 9.43 -24.59 16.95
N ASN A 150 10.67 -24.30 16.56
CA ASN A 150 11.00 -23.19 15.66
C ASN A 150 10.85 -23.69 14.21
N ALA A 151 9.77 -23.26 13.55
CA ALA A 151 9.33 -23.78 12.26
C ALA A 151 8.63 -22.67 11.46
N VAL A 152 8.72 -22.74 10.13
CA VAL A 152 7.92 -21.88 9.25
C VAL A 152 6.46 -22.33 9.29
N ARG A 153 5.64 -21.60 10.04
CA ARG A 153 4.19 -21.81 10.16
C ARG A 153 3.43 -21.12 9.04
N ALA A 154 3.92 -19.95 8.61
CA ALA A 154 3.41 -19.21 7.48
C ALA A 154 4.53 -18.70 6.55
N LEU A 155 4.30 -18.79 5.25
CA LEU A 155 5.21 -18.30 4.20
C LEU A 155 4.50 -17.28 3.32
N VAL A 156 5.07 -16.08 3.17
CA VAL A 156 4.55 -15.07 2.24
C VAL A 156 5.50 -14.93 1.05
N LEU A 157 4.98 -15.21 -0.14
CA LEU A 157 5.68 -15.05 -1.41
C LEU A 157 5.24 -13.77 -2.10
N TYR A 158 6.22 -12.92 -2.38
CA TYR A 158 6.04 -11.74 -3.21
C TYR A 158 6.67 -11.95 -4.59
N PRO A 159 6.12 -11.31 -5.65
CA PRO A 159 6.69 -11.39 -6.99
C PRO A 159 7.97 -10.55 -7.13
N MET A 160 8.14 -9.52 -6.30
CA MET A 160 9.28 -8.59 -6.38
C MET A 160 9.86 -8.27 -4.99
N ASN A 161 11.18 -8.06 -4.93
CA ASN A 161 11.88 -7.67 -3.70
C ASN A 161 11.46 -6.30 -3.14
N ALA A 162 10.95 -5.40 -3.98
CA ALA A 162 10.50 -4.08 -3.53
C ALA A 162 9.32 -4.24 -2.55
N LEU A 163 8.32 -5.04 -2.94
CA LEU A 163 7.14 -5.33 -2.12
C LEU A 163 7.52 -5.95 -0.78
N VAL A 164 8.48 -6.88 -0.77
CA VAL A 164 9.00 -7.47 0.47
C VAL A 164 9.51 -6.40 1.46
N ASN A 165 10.19 -5.36 0.96
CA ASN A 165 10.73 -4.31 1.83
C ASN A 165 9.65 -3.36 2.33
N ASP A 166 8.62 -3.10 1.51
CA ASP A 166 7.50 -2.24 1.89
C ASP A 166 6.67 -2.89 3.00
N GLN A 167 6.53 -4.22 2.96
CA GLN A 167 5.75 -4.99 3.94
C GLN A 167 6.51 -5.27 5.24
N LEU A 168 7.85 -5.19 5.23
CA LEU A 168 8.65 -5.37 6.45
C LEU A 168 8.29 -4.36 7.55
N SER A 169 7.94 -3.12 7.18
CA SER A 169 7.47 -2.14 8.17
C SER A 169 6.18 -2.59 8.85
N ARG A 170 5.24 -3.18 8.11
CA ARG A 170 3.98 -3.64 8.68
C ARG A 170 4.20 -4.79 9.64
N LEU A 171 5.08 -5.73 9.28
CA LEU A 171 5.46 -6.85 10.14
C LEU A 171 6.11 -6.39 11.44
N ARG A 172 7.07 -5.46 11.36
CA ARG A 172 7.72 -4.88 12.54
C ARG A 172 6.73 -4.19 13.47
N THR A 173 5.76 -3.45 12.90
CA THR A 173 4.71 -2.83 13.71
C THR A 173 3.75 -3.84 14.34
N MET A 174 3.48 -4.96 13.67
CA MET A 174 2.49 -5.94 14.13
C MET A 174 3.10 -6.99 15.05
N PHE A 175 4.10 -7.75 14.57
CA PHE A 175 4.74 -8.85 15.31
C PHE A 175 5.82 -8.36 16.27
N GLY A 176 6.46 -7.22 15.98
CA GLY A 176 7.45 -6.61 16.85
C GLY A 176 6.92 -5.57 17.82
N SER A 177 5.60 -5.42 17.94
CA SER A 177 5.03 -4.53 18.95
C SER A 177 5.27 -5.11 20.37
N PRO A 178 5.52 -4.26 21.38
CA PRO A 178 5.63 -4.73 22.76
C PRO A 178 4.41 -5.54 23.23
N GLN A 179 3.22 -5.16 22.75
CA GLN A 179 1.97 -5.85 23.06
C GLN A 179 1.96 -7.28 22.52
N THR A 180 2.36 -7.48 21.26
CA THR A 180 2.44 -8.82 20.65
C THR A 180 3.51 -9.66 21.32
N VAL A 181 4.71 -9.10 21.54
CA VAL A 181 5.81 -9.81 22.21
C VAL A 181 5.37 -10.29 23.61
N ALA A 182 4.82 -9.39 24.43
CA ALA A 182 4.36 -9.72 25.76
C ALA A 182 3.23 -10.78 25.77
N LEU A 183 2.33 -10.73 24.80
CA LEU A 183 1.23 -11.69 24.69
C LEU A 183 1.73 -13.10 24.38
N PHE A 184 2.63 -13.24 23.41
CA PHE A 184 3.20 -14.55 23.05
C PHE A 184 4.18 -15.07 24.11
N GLU A 185 4.91 -14.20 24.82
CA GLU A 185 5.72 -14.60 25.96
C GLU A 185 4.87 -15.06 27.15
N LYS A 186 3.73 -14.41 27.39
CA LYS A 186 2.74 -14.85 28.39
C LYS A 186 2.28 -16.28 28.08
N TRP A 187 1.86 -16.53 26.84
CA TRP A 187 1.32 -17.82 26.40
C TRP A 187 2.41 -18.91 26.25
N ALA A 188 3.41 -18.69 25.42
CA ALA A 188 4.36 -19.71 24.96
C ALA A 188 5.83 -19.47 25.37
N LYS A 189 6.11 -18.48 26.24
CA LYS A 189 7.46 -18.17 26.76
C LYS A 189 8.50 -17.80 25.70
N ARG A 190 8.07 -17.42 24.50
CA ARG A 190 8.89 -16.81 23.45
C ARG A 190 8.02 -15.91 22.57
N PRO A 191 8.58 -14.88 21.92
CA PRO A 191 7.88 -14.10 20.91
C PRO A 191 7.65 -14.90 19.62
N VAL A 192 6.76 -14.36 18.76
CA VAL A 192 6.68 -14.76 17.35
C VAL A 192 7.94 -14.28 16.63
N LEU A 193 8.59 -15.20 15.90
CA LEU A 193 9.73 -14.90 15.06
C LEU A 193 9.27 -14.70 13.62
N PHE A 194 9.67 -13.58 13.01
CA PHE A 194 9.53 -13.36 11.58
C PHE A 194 10.88 -13.06 10.95
N ALA A 195 11.02 -13.40 9.66
CA ALA A 195 12.22 -13.06 8.92
C ALA A 195 11.92 -12.72 7.46
N ARG A 196 12.70 -11.75 6.95
CA ARG A 196 12.86 -11.56 5.51
C ARG A 196 14.01 -12.41 5.02
N TYR A 197 13.77 -13.26 4.02
CA TYR A 197 14.80 -14.09 3.40
C TYR A 197 14.89 -13.81 1.90
N THR A 198 15.75 -12.89 1.49
CA THR A 198 15.94 -12.51 0.07
C THR A 198 17.44 -12.38 -0.26
N SER A 199 17.75 -11.90 -1.47
CA SER A 199 19.12 -11.51 -1.83
C SER A 199 19.68 -10.38 -0.97
N ARG A 200 18.84 -9.62 -0.26
CA ARG A 200 19.25 -8.54 0.67
C ARG A 200 19.45 -9.01 2.11
N THR A 201 19.07 -10.24 2.45
CA THR A 201 19.34 -10.80 3.78
C THR A 201 20.85 -11.07 3.89
N PRO A 202 21.56 -10.49 4.89
CA PRO A 202 23.01 -10.61 5.03
C PRO A 202 23.50 -12.07 4.94
N TYR A 203 24.73 -12.22 4.45
CA TYR A 203 25.45 -13.47 4.19
C TYR A 203 24.97 -14.27 2.97
N ALA A 204 25.63 -14.08 1.82
CA ALA A 204 25.56 -15.08 0.76
C ALA A 204 26.43 -16.30 1.15
N GLY A 205 25.79 -17.38 1.59
CA GLY A 205 26.43 -18.63 2.01
C GLY A 205 26.92 -18.63 3.46
N LEU A 206 27.89 -19.50 3.77
CA LEU A 206 28.36 -19.73 5.13
C LEU A 206 28.91 -18.46 5.80
N ARG A 207 28.60 -18.34 7.09
CA ARG A 207 29.08 -17.31 8.02
C ARG A 207 30.57 -17.51 8.29
N THR A 208 31.35 -16.43 8.25
CA THR A 208 32.77 -16.43 8.64
C THR A 208 33.10 -15.13 9.37
N PRO A 209 34.11 -15.11 10.27
CA PRO A 209 34.48 -13.89 11.01
C PRO A 209 34.82 -12.69 10.10
N ASN A 210 35.46 -12.93 8.95
CA ASN A 210 35.77 -11.88 7.97
C ASN A 210 34.49 -11.34 7.27
N LYS A 211 33.49 -12.18 7.05
CA LYS A 211 32.19 -11.72 6.52
C LYS A 211 31.41 -10.96 7.58
N ASP A 212 31.52 -11.31 8.85
CA ASP A 212 30.75 -10.68 9.93
C ASP A 212 31.01 -9.17 10.00
N SER A 213 32.28 -8.74 10.06
CA SER A 213 32.62 -7.31 10.12
C SER A 213 32.15 -6.55 8.88
N LYS A 214 32.27 -7.13 7.69
CA LYS A 214 31.91 -6.44 6.43
C LYS A 214 30.42 -6.42 6.16
N ARG A 215 29.69 -7.50 6.46
CA ARG A 215 28.27 -7.65 6.11
C ARG A 215 27.34 -7.01 7.12
N LEU A 216 27.80 -6.76 8.34
CA LEU A 216 27.02 -6.11 9.40
C LEU A 216 27.46 -4.67 9.67
N ALA A 217 28.53 -4.17 9.03
CA ALA A 217 29.03 -2.80 9.19
C ALA A 217 27.92 -1.75 9.05
N SER A 218 27.16 -1.78 7.96
CA SER A 218 26.08 -0.81 7.72
C SER A 218 24.94 -0.88 8.74
N ILE A 219 24.73 -2.02 9.38
CA ILE A 219 23.74 -2.15 10.46
C ILE A 219 24.28 -1.49 11.73
N GLY A 220 25.57 -1.69 12.04
CA GLY A 220 26.23 -1.02 13.16
C GLY A 220 26.29 0.50 12.99
N GLU A 221 26.82 0.97 11.86
CA GLU A 221 26.98 2.40 11.54
C GLU A 221 25.64 3.16 11.53
N PHE A 222 24.55 2.51 11.15
CA PHE A 222 23.25 3.16 11.13
C PHE A 222 22.44 2.89 12.41
N PHE A 223 22.07 1.64 12.66
CA PHE A 223 21.18 1.31 13.79
C PHE A 223 21.91 1.27 15.12
N GLY A 224 23.11 0.69 15.17
CA GLY A 224 23.89 0.60 16.40
C GLY A 224 24.29 2.00 16.93
N GLU A 225 24.83 2.86 16.07
CA GLU A 225 25.25 4.21 16.46
C GLU A 225 24.08 5.08 16.91
N ILE A 226 22.93 5.02 16.22
CA ILE A 226 21.72 5.75 16.63
C ILE A 226 21.21 5.25 17.99
N GLU A 227 21.18 3.94 18.24
CA GLU A 227 20.73 3.37 19.52
C GLU A 227 21.69 3.72 20.66
N ASP A 228 23.01 3.64 20.42
CA ASP A 228 24.02 4.03 21.40
C ASP A 228 23.97 5.52 21.71
N ALA A 229 23.73 6.38 20.72
CA ALA A 229 23.52 7.82 20.91
C ALA A 229 22.25 8.13 21.71
N LYS A 230 21.14 7.41 21.44
CA LYS A 230 19.92 7.51 22.24
C LYS A 230 20.16 7.11 23.70
N ARG A 231 20.89 6.01 23.94
CA ARG A 231 21.26 5.58 25.30
C ARG A 231 22.04 6.67 26.02
N ARG A 232 23.04 7.28 25.37
CA ARG A 232 23.80 8.41 25.96
C ARG A 232 22.90 9.59 26.31
N TYR A 233 21.99 9.98 25.40
CA TYR A 233 21.00 11.03 25.65
C TYR A 233 20.11 10.73 26.85
N GLU A 234 19.63 9.49 27.01
CA GLU A 234 18.79 9.09 28.16
C GLU A 234 19.55 9.14 29.49
N HIS A 235 20.86 8.91 29.49
CA HIS A 235 21.70 9.01 30.70
C HIS A 235 22.10 10.45 31.01
N SER A 236 22.40 11.25 29.98
CA SER A 236 22.80 12.65 30.11
C SER A 236 22.14 13.48 29.01
N PRO A 237 20.95 14.06 29.27
CA PRO A 237 20.24 14.83 28.27
C PRO A 237 21.05 16.04 27.81
N SER A 238 21.30 16.12 26.50
CA SER A 238 22.07 17.18 25.87
C SER A 238 21.35 17.68 24.60
N ASP A 239 21.47 18.97 24.31
CA ASP A 239 21.06 19.51 23.02
C ASP A 239 22.16 19.22 21.98
N GLY A 240 21.80 18.62 20.83
CA GLY A 240 22.77 18.32 19.78
C GLY A 240 22.47 17.05 18.98
N GLU A 241 23.53 16.33 18.61
CA GLU A 241 23.43 15.10 17.80
C GLU A 241 22.70 13.98 18.53
N GLU A 242 22.92 13.81 19.84
CA GLU A 242 22.30 12.75 20.63
C GLU A 242 20.78 12.93 20.75
N TYR A 243 20.31 14.16 20.96
CA TYR A 243 18.88 14.50 20.88
C TYR A 243 18.28 14.17 19.49
N ARG A 244 18.99 14.53 18.40
CA ARG A 244 18.54 14.22 17.03
C ARG A 244 18.48 12.71 16.78
N ALA A 245 19.46 11.96 17.29
CA ALA A 245 19.49 10.50 17.20
C ALA A 245 18.34 9.86 17.99
N ALA A 246 18.07 10.32 19.21
CA ALA A 246 16.93 9.86 20.01
C ALA A 246 15.59 10.10 19.29
N LYS A 247 15.38 11.31 18.74
CA LYS A 247 14.20 11.65 17.95
C LYS A 247 14.08 10.81 16.67
N LEU A 248 15.20 10.56 15.99
CA LEU A 248 15.25 9.71 14.80
C LEU A 248 14.91 8.26 15.13
N PHE A 249 15.46 7.71 16.21
CA PHE A 249 15.15 6.37 16.72
C PHE A 249 13.64 6.23 16.95
N ASP A 250 13.03 7.14 17.70
CA ASP A 250 11.59 7.08 18.00
C ASP A 250 10.74 7.19 16.73
N THR A 251 11.14 8.06 15.80
CA THR A 251 10.48 8.21 14.50
C THR A 251 10.56 6.92 13.67
N LEU A 252 11.73 6.28 13.60
CA LEU A 252 11.93 5.04 12.87
C LEU A 252 11.17 3.88 13.51
N LYS A 253 11.12 3.82 14.85
CA LYS A 253 10.38 2.80 15.59
C LYS A 253 8.88 2.91 15.34
N VAL A 254 8.31 4.11 15.45
CA VAL A 254 6.88 4.37 15.17
C VAL A 254 6.50 4.03 13.72
N ARG A 255 7.43 4.24 12.76
CA ARG A 255 7.19 3.93 11.34
C ARG A 255 7.47 2.47 10.96
N GLY A 256 7.83 1.60 11.92
CA GLY A 256 8.23 0.22 11.65
C GLY A 256 9.52 0.10 10.82
N LYS A 257 10.34 1.15 10.76
CA LYS A 257 11.62 1.16 10.02
C LYS A 257 12.81 0.75 10.90
N TRP A 258 12.62 0.63 12.21
CA TRP A 258 13.60 0.06 13.15
C TRP A 258 13.48 -1.47 13.23
N PRO A 259 14.58 -2.25 13.25
CA PRO A 259 14.52 -3.70 13.42
C PRO A 259 13.82 -4.11 14.72
N SER A 260 13.02 -5.17 14.70
CA SER A 260 12.32 -5.68 15.89
C SER A 260 13.23 -6.59 16.72
N LYS A 261 14.30 -5.97 17.21
CA LYS A 261 15.28 -6.52 18.16
C LYS A 261 15.08 -5.87 19.52
N GLU A 262 15.42 -6.58 20.59
CA GLU A 262 15.45 -6.01 21.95
C GLU A 262 16.42 -4.82 22.02
N SER A 263 17.62 -5.02 21.48
CA SER A 263 18.61 -3.98 21.21
C SER A 263 19.46 -4.41 20.03
N VAL A 264 19.58 -3.53 19.03
CA VAL A 264 20.45 -3.77 17.86
C VAL A 264 21.92 -3.69 18.24
N SER A 265 22.30 -2.76 19.12
CA SER A 265 23.69 -2.61 19.61
C SER A 265 24.15 -3.83 20.37
N ASP A 266 23.33 -4.34 21.29
CA ASP A 266 23.68 -5.51 22.11
C ASP A 266 23.63 -6.80 21.28
N TRP A 267 22.68 -6.91 20.34
CA TRP A 267 22.63 -7.99 19.36
C TRP A 267 23.90 -8.02 18.50
N LEU A 268 24.33 -6.87 17.98
CA LEU A 268 25.55 -6.77 17.19
C LEU A 268 26.79 -7.11 18.03
N GLY A 269 26.80 -6.67 19.30
CA GLY A 269 27.85 -6.93 20.27
C GLY A 269 29.18 -6.25 19.94
N LYS A 270 30.05 -6.12 20.95
CA LYS A 270 31.36 -5.46 20.82
C LYS A 270 32.51 -6.32 21.33
N ALA A 271 33.74 -5.95 20.97
CA ALA A 271 34.92 -6.61 21.53
C ALA A 271 34.94 -6.45 23.06
N PRO A 272 35.40 -7.46 23.82
CA PRO A 272 36.09 -8.68 23.39
C PRO A 272 35.19 -9.89 23.08
N VAL A 273 33.85 -9.75 23.02
CA VAL A 273 32.94 -10.89 22.79
C VAL A 273 33.25 -11.57 21.45
N PRO A 274 33.43 -12.90 21.35
CA PRO A 274 33.70 -13.55 20.07
C PRO A 274 32.53 -13.42 19.10
N TRP A 275 32.79 -13.30 17.79
CA TRP A 275 31.76 -13.20 16.76
C TRP A 275 30.73 -14.33 16.80
N ALA A 276 31.14 -15.54 17.16
CA ALA A 276 30.23 -16.69 17.31
C ALA A 276 29.07 -16.45 18.30
N LYS A 277 29.23 -15.54 19.26
CA LYS A 277 28.20 -15.15 20.24
C LYS A 277 27.50 -13.82 19.91
N ARG A 278 27.87 -13.19 18.79
CA ARG A 278 27.32 -11.92 18.30
C ARG A 278 26.36 -12.16 17.14
N ALA A 279 25.45 -11.21 16.93
CA ALA A 279 24.46 -11.23 15.86
C ALA A 279 23.65 -12.53 15.82
N ILE A 280 23.26 -13.03 16.99
CA ILE A 280 22.43 -14.23 17.17
C ILE A 280 21.09 -13.83 17.80
N CYS A 281 20.05 -14.62 17.57
CA CYS A 281 18.72 -14.36 18.12
C CYS A 281 18.77 -14.30 19.65
N ARG A 282 18.22 -13.23 20.24
CA ARG A 282 18.07 -13.05 21.69
C ARG A 282 16.65 -13.46 22.13
N PRO A 283 16.41 -13.70 23.43
CA PRO A 283 15.13 -14.23 23.92
C PRO A 283 13.89 -13.41 23.55
N HIS A 284 14.02 -12.08 23.52
CA HIS A 284 12.92 -11.13 23.27
C HIS A 284 12.91 -10.58 21.84
N ASP A 285 13.75 -11.11 20.95
CA ASP A 285 13.76 -10.71 19.55
C ASP A 285 12.55 -11.28 18.81
N SER A 286 11.91 -10.48 17.96
CA SER A 286 10.84 -10.94 17.06
C SER A 286 11.27 -10.96 15.60
N GLU A 287 12.33 -10.23 15.22
CA GLU A 287 12.88 -10.23 13.86
C GLU A 287 14.21 -11.00 13.79
N LEU A 288 14.34 -11.91 12.83
CA LEU A 288 15.62 -12.50 12.43
C LEU A 288 16.17 -11.72 11.24
N ILE A 289 17.33 -11.07 11.41
CA ILE A 289 17.87 -10.14 10.41
C ILE A 289 18.79 -10.86 9.43
N THR A 290 19.49 -11.91 9.88
CA THR A 290 20.55 -12.59 9.14
C THR A 290 20.16 -14.02 8.74
N ARG A 291 20.81 -14.55 7.69
CA ARG A 291 20.50 -15.92 7.24
C ARG A 291 20.84 -16.98 8.27
N HIS A 292 21.95 -16.84 9.00
CA HIS A 292 22.34 -17.83 10.00
C HIS A 292 21.40 -17.84 11.21
N GLU A 293 20.78 -16.71 11.57
CA GLU A 293 19.69 -16.72 12.56
C GLU A 293 18.52 -17.56 12.07
N VAL A 294 18.09 -17.38 10.81
CA VAL A 294 17.01 -18.16 10.18
C VAL A 294 17.37 -19.64 10.07
N HIS A 295 18.63 -19.98 9.78
CA HIS A 295 19.09 -21.38 9.74
C HIS A 295 19.09 -22.04 11.11
N ALA A 296 19.50 -21.31 12.14
CA ALA A 296 19.59 -21.82 13.50
C ALA A 296 18.21 -21.94 14.19
N SER A 297 17.30 -21.01 13.89
CA SER A 297 15.98 -20.94 14.46
C SER A 297 14.99 -20.49 13.38
N PRO A 298 14.43 -21.43 12.58
CA PRO A 298 13.46 -21.09 11.55
C PRO A 298 12.31 -20.23 12.11
N PRO A 299 11.96 -19.11 11.45
CA PRO A 299 10.95 -18.18 11.94
C PRO A 299 9.54 -18.74 11.75
N ASP A 300 8.61 -18.34 12.61
CA ASP A 300 7.18 -18.63 12.47
C ASP A 300 6.61 -18.06 11.16
N LEU A 301 7.03 -16.85 10.80
CA LEU A 301 6.64 -16.16 9.57
C LEU A 301 7.85 -15.86 8.68
N LEU A 302 7.92 -16.52 7.54
CA LEU A 302 8.98 -16.31 6.55
C LEU A 302 8.45 -15.49 5.37
N ILE A 303 9.15 -14.43 5.00
CA ILE A 303 8.83 -13.63 3.82
C ILE A 303 9.95 -13.72 2.80
N THR A 304 9.60 -14.08 1.56
CA THR A 304 10.55 -14.22 0.47
C THR A 304 9.92 -13.94 -0.90
N ASN A 305 10.64 -14.22 -1.97
CA ASN A 305 10.13 -14.23 -3.34
C ASN A 305 10.29 -15.63 -3.94
N TYR A 306 9.59 -15.92 -5.03
CA TYR A 306 9.59 -17.24 -5.65
C TYR A 306 11.00 -17.71 -6.06
N SER A 307 11.82 -16.84 -6.65
CA SER A 307 13.19 -17.19 -7.06
C SER A 307 14.05 -17.59 -5.86
N MET A 308 13.91 -16.86 -4.74
CA MET A 308 14.66 -17.15 -3.54
C MET A 308 14.16 -18.44 -2.86
N LEU A 309 12.85 -18.69 -2.82
CA LEU A 309 12.31 -19.97 -2.38
C LEU A 309 12.87 -21.12 -3.21
N GLU A 310 12.93 -20.98 -4.53
CA GLU A 310 13.53 -21.98 -5.41
C GLU A 310 14.99 -22.27 -5.05
N TYR A 311 15.81 -21.23 -4.82
CA TYR A 311 17.17 -21.42 -4.33
C TYR A 311 17.22 -22.12 -2.96
N MET A 312 16.33 -21.78 -2.03
CA MET A 312 16.27 -22.42 -0.71
C MET A 312 15.96 -23.91 -0.83
N MET A 313 15.07 -24.29 -1.76
CA MET A 313 14.69 -25.69 -1.98
C MET A 313 15.83 -26.54 -2.56
N MET A 314 16.77 -25.93 -3.28
CA MET A 314 17.88 -26.65 -3.93
C MET A 314 19.15 -26.72 -3.07
N ARG A 315 19.43 -25.70 -2.25
CA ARG A 315 20.71 -25.57 -1.56
C ARG A 315 20.75 -26.34 -0.23
N PRO A 316 21.86 -27.05 0.07
CA PRO A 316 22.01 -27.78 1.33
C PRO A 316 21.90 -26.93 2.60
N ILE A 317 22.39 -25.68 2.56
CA ILE A 317 22.45 -24.81 3.74
C ILE A 317 21.06 -24.41 4.27
N GLU A 318 20.02 -24.43 3.43
CA GLU A 318 18.64 -24.14 3.84
C GLU A 318 17.79 -25.38 4.18
N ARG A 319 18.33 -26.61 4.04
CA ARG A 319 17.56 -27.84 4.30
C ARG A 319 16.96 -27.86 5.71
N GLY A 320 17.73 -27.43 6.71
CA GLY A 320 17.31 -27.39 8.11
C GLY A 320 16.05 -26.56 8.37
N ILE A 321 15.77 -25.54 7.56
CA ILE A 321 14.53 -24.77 7.65
C ILE A 321 13.32 -25.67 7.39
N PHE A 322 13.36 -26.42 6.28
CA PHE A 322 12.25 -27.27 5.86
C PHE A 322 12.17 -28.56 6.68
N ASP A 323 13.31 -29.08 7.15
CA ASP A 323 13.34 -30.25 8.03
C ASP A 323 12.69 -29.94 9.39
N ALA A 324 13.01 -28.79 9.99
CA ALA A 324 12.36 -28.34 11.22
C ALA A 324 10.85 -28.06 11.03
N THR A 325 10.47 -27.44 9.90
CA THR A 325 9.04 -27.26 9.57
C THR A 325 8.31 -28.58 9.40
N LYS A 326 8.94 -29.56 8.75
CA LYS A 326 8.37 -30.90 8.61
C LYS A 326 8.23 -31.60 9.97
N GLU A 327 9.23 -31.53 10.83
CA GLU A 327 9.18 -32.09 12.19
C GLU A 327 8.01 -31.51 13.00
N TRP A 328 7.79 -30.19 12.91
CA TRP A 328 6.63 -29.54 13.50
C TRP A 328 5.31 -30.06 12.94
N LEU A 329 5.17 -30.16 11.62
CA LEU A 329 3.97 -30.67 10.95
C LEU A 329 3.68 -32.14 11.30
N ASP A 330 4.72 -32.97 11.44
CA ASP A 330 4.59 -34.38 11.83
C ASP A 330 4.15 -34.50 13.30
N ALA A 331 4.67 -33.64 14.18
CA ALA A 331 4.32 -33.63 15.60
C ALA A 331 2.97 -32.97 15.92
N CYS A 332 2.46 -32.11 15.02
CA CYS A 332 1.24 -31.34 15.21
C CYS A 332 0.26 -31.63 14.07
N PRO A 333 -0.46 -32.78 14.08
CA PRO A 333 -1.26 -33.23 12.95
C PRO A 333 -2.44 -32.29 12.62
N ASP A 334 -2.94 -31.56 13.61
CA ASP A 334 -4.04 -30.59 13.45
C ASP A 334 -3.57 -29.27 12.82
N GLU A 335 -2.25 -29.03 12.77
CA GLU A 335 -1.69 -27.81 12.21
C GLU A 335 -1.60 -27.87 10.69
N LYS A 336 -1.96 -26.76 10.05
CA LYS A 336 -1.80 -26.52 8.61
C LYS A 336 -0.64 -25.59 8.31
N PHE A 337 0.09 -25.83 7.22
CA PHE A 337 1.05 -24.88 6.69
C PHE A 337 0.31 -23.80 5.88
N LEU A 338 0.50 -22.53 6.23
CA LEU A 338 -0.15 -21.41 5.53
C LEU A 338 0.81 -20.78 4.52
N ILE A 339 0.40 -20.67 3.26
CA ILE A 339 1.12 -19.93 2.23
C ILE A 339 0.29 -18.77 1.70
N VAL A 340 0.92 -17.60 1.59
CA VAL A 340 0.35 -16.42 0.97
C VAL A 340 1.08 -16.16 -0.34
N LEU A 341 0.32 -16.06 -1.44
CA LEU A 341 0.80 -15.69 -2.77
C LEU A 341 0.30 -14.28 -3.06
N ASP A 342 1.15 -13.28 -2.82
CA ASP A 342 0.77 -11.88 -3.01
C ASP A 342 0.90 -11.46 -4.48
N GLU A 343 0.02 -10.55 -4.90
CA GLU A 343 -0.17 -10.13 -6.28
C GLU A 343 -0.22 -11.30 -7.27
N ALA A 344 -1.04 -12.30 -6.94
CA ALA A 344 -1.09 -13.58 -7.64
C ALA A 344 -1.36 -13.45 -9.15
N HIS A 345 -2.06 -12.41 -9.60
CA HIS A 345 -2.27 -12.12 -11.02
C HIS A 345 -0.98 -11.91 -11.83
N LEU A 346 0.15 -11.62 -11.18
CA LEU A 346 1.46 -11.53 -11.82
C LEU A 346 2.01 -12.92 -12.20
N TYR A 347 1.56 -13.98 -11.53
CA TYR A 347 1.95 -15.36 -11.81
C TYR A 347 1.11 -15.96 -12.95
N ARG A 348 1.38 -15.52 -14.18
CA ARG A 348 0.68 -15.98 -15.40
C ARG A 348 1.64 -16.50 -16.46
N GLY A 349 1.13 -17.28 -17.41
CA GLY A 349 1.93 -17.88 -18.48
C GLY A 349 3.02 -18.81 -17.93
N ALA A 350 4.21 -18.78 -18.53
CA ALA A 350 5.34 -19.64 -18.13
C ALA A 350 5.75 -19.42 -16.67
N GLN A 351 5.83 -18.17 -16.22
CA GLN A 351 6.16 -17.85 -14.83
C GLN A 351 5.14 -18.43 -13.84
N GLY A 352 3.84 -18.36 -14.17
CA GLY A 352 2.79 -18.97 -13.36
C GLY A 352 2.93 -20.49 -13.24
N ALA A 353 3.29 -21.16 -14.33
CA ALA A 353 3.55 -22.61 -14.34
C ALA A 353 4.76 -22.98 -13.46
N GLU A 354 5.87 -22.24 -13.56
CA GLU A 354 7.06 -22.45 -12.74
C GLU A 354 6.78 -22.29 -11.25
N VAL A 355 6.09 -21.19 -10.87
CA VAL A 355 5.68 -20.96 -9.48
C VAL A 355 4.74 -22.07 -9.03
N GLY A 356 3.78 -22.47 -9.84
CA GLY A 356 2.85 -23.56 -9.51
C GLY A 356 3.55 -24.89 -9.22
N LEU A 357 4.58 -25.25 -10.00
CA LEU A 357 5.39 -26.44 -9.75
C LEU A 357 6.25 -26.28 -8.49
N LEU A 358 6.80 -25.09 -8.24
CA LEU A 358 7.57 -24.80 -7.03
C LEU A 358 6.72 -24.99 -5.76
N ILE A 359 5.47 -24.52 -5.75
CA ILE A 359 4.56 -24.67 -4.60
C ILE A 359 4.25 -26.14 -4.33
N ARG A 360 4.02 -26.93 -5.37
CA ARG A 360 3.80 -28.39 -5.24
C ARG A 360 5.04 -29.10 -4.69
N ARG A 361 6.23 -28.77 -5.18
CA ARG A 361 7.50 -29.30 -4.65
C ARG A 361 7.72 -28.91 -3.19
N LEU A 362 7.34 -27.69 -2.79
CA LEU A 362 7.38 -27.28 -1.38
C LEU A 362 6.47 -28.16 -0.52
N ARG A 363 5.21 -28.36 -0.94
CA ARG A 363 4.26 -29.22 -0.22
C ARG A 363 4.76 -30.66 -0.09
N GLU A 364 5.29 -31.23 -1.17
CA GLU A 364 5.91 -32.56 -1.18
C GLU A 364 7.12 -32.65 -0.24
N ARG A 365 7.99 -31.62 -0.24
CA ARG A 365 9.16 -31.56 0.66
C ARG A 365 8.78 -31.52 2.13
N LEU A 366 7.68 -30.86 2.45
CA LEU A 366 7.09 -30.82 3.79
C LEU A 366 6.34 -32.10 4.14
N GLY A 367 6.06 -32.98 3.17
CA GLY A 367 5.44 -34.29 3.39
C GLY A 367 3.96 -34.23 3.79
N ILE A 368 3.25 -33.15 3.44
CA ILE A 368 1.86 -32.94 3.87
C ILE A 368 0.85 -33.07 2.71
N PRO A 369 -0.38 -33.54 3.00
CA PRO A 369 -1.45 -33.63 2.02
C PRO A 369 -2.03 -32.24 1.70
N ALA A 370 -2.84 -32.14 0.65
CA ALA A 370 -3.39 -30.85 0.17
C ALA A 370 -4.28 -30.17 1.21
N GLU A 371 -4.98 -30.94 2.04
CA GLU A 371 -5.90 -30.47 3.08
C GLU A 371 -5.17 -29.78 4.24
N ARG A 372 -3.87 -30.06 4.41
CA ARG A 372 -2.98 -29.41 5.39
C ARG A 372 -2.17 -28.25 4.79
N PHE A 373 -2.42 -27.90 3.53
CA PHE A 373 -1.76 -26.82 2.81
C PHE A 373 -2.76 -25.69 2.55
N GLN A 374 -2.82 -24.72 3.46
CA GLN A 374 -3.77 -23.62 3.40
C GLN A 374 -3.17 -22.46 2.60
N VAL A 375 -3.96 -21.88 1.70
CA VAL A 375 -3.50 -20.94 0.66
C VAL A 375 -4.33 -19.67 0.71
N ILE A 376 -3.65 -18.53 0.72
CA ILE A 376 -4.24 -17.22 0.47
C ILE A 376 -3.58 -16.64 -0.78
N CYS A 377 -4.37 -16.34 -1.81
CA CYS A 377 -3.91 -15.55 -2.94
C CYS A 377 -4.50 -14.14 -2.83
N SER A 378 -3.66 -13.11 -2.82
CA SER A 378 -4.11 -11.72 -2.96
C SER A 378 -3.84 -11.22 -4.36
N THR A 379 -4.81 -10.49 -4.93
CA THR A 379 -4.73 -9.98 -6.29
C THR A 379 -5.45 -8.63 -6.41
N ALA A 380 -5.11 -7.85 -7.44
CA ALA A 380 -6.02 -6.84 -7.94
C ALA A 380 -7.35 -7.47 -8.38
N SER A 381 -8.43 -6.68 -8.32
CA SER A 381 -9.78 -7.14 -8.69
C SER A 381 -9.78 -7.73 -10.12
N PHE A 382 -10.36 -8.93 -10.28
CA PHE A 382 -10.60 -9.50 -11.61
C PHE A 382 -11.89 -8.94 -12.23
N SER A 383 -12.00 -9.09 -13.55
CA SER A 383 -13.30 -8.98 -14.24
C SER A 383 -14.31 -9.96 -13.65
N ASP A 384 -15.60 -9.76 -13.92
CA ASP A 384 -16.65 -10.67 -13.41
C ASP A 384 -16.49 -12.10 -13.92
N GLU A 385 -15.91 -12.29 -15.10
CA GLU A 385 -15.51 -13.60 -15.61
C GLU A 385 -14.33 -14.19 -14.82
N GLY A 386 -13.32 -13.37 -14.49
CA GLY A 386 -12.20 -13.81 -13.66
C GLY A 386 -12.59 -14.14 -12.22
N LYS A 387 -13.64 -13.50 -11.66
CA LYS A 387 -14.23 -13.89 -10.36
C LYS A 387 -14.73 -15.34 -10.38
N LYS A 388 -15.44 -15.75 -11.44
CA LYS A 388 -15.97 -17.11 -11.57
C LYS A 388 -14.86 -18.17 -11.63
N ASN A 389 -13.72 -17.83 -12.24
CA ASN A 389 -12.59 -18.73 -12.42
C ASN A 389 -11.50 -18.56 -11.34
N ALA A 390 -11.72 -17.73 -10.32
CA ALA A 390 -10.71 -17.42 -9.31
C ALA A 390 -10.24 -18.66 -8.54
N GLY A 391 -11.16 -19.55 -8.16
CA GLY A 391 -10.82 -20.80 -7.49
C GLY A 391 -10.00 -21.76 -8.36
N VAL A 392 -10.30 -21.83 -9.66
CA VAL A 392 -9.53 -22.62 -10.64
C VAL A 392 -8.11 -22.07 -10.78
N PHE A 393 -7.96 -20.75 -10.87
CA PHE A 393 -6.66 -20.10 -10.91
C PHE A 393 -5.84 -20.40 -9.64
N GLY A 394 -6.45 -20.24 -8.46
CA GLY A 394 -5.82 -20.56 -7.17
C GLY A 394 -5.39 -22.03 -7.09
N ALA A 395 -6.23 -22.96 -7.56
CA ALA A 395 -5.93 -24.39 -7.61
C ALA A 395 -4.75 -24.71 -8.56
N GLN A 396 -4.74 -24.11 -9.75
CA GLN A 396 -3.63 -24.29 -10.70
C GLN A 396 -2.30 -23.78 -10.12
N LEU A 397 -2.33 -22.64 -9.43
CA LEU A 397 -1.13 -22.02 -8.85
C LEU A 397 -0.62 -22.74 -7.59
N SER A 398 -1.47 -23.38 -6.80
CA SER A 398 -1.06 -23.96 -5.51
C SER A 398 -1.10 -25.49 -5.45
N GLY A 399 -1.87 -26.14 -6.32
CA GLY A 399 -2.06 -27.60 -6.30
C GLY A 399 -3.04 -28.11 -5.25
N VAL A 400 -3.94 -27.25 -4.77
CA VAL A 400 -5.09 -27.62 -3.91
C VAL A 400 -6.40 -27.59 -4.73
N SER A 401 -7.50 -28.12 -4.18
CA SER A 401 -8.81 -28.16 -4.87
C SER A 401 -9.38 -26.76 -5.12
N ALA A 402 -10.04 -26.56 -6.27
CA ALA A 402 -10.66 -25.28 -6.62
C ALA A 402 -11.84 -24.94 -5.70
N GLU A 403 -12.58 -25.96 -5.27
CA GLU A 403 -13.75 -25.89 -4.40
C GLU A 403 -13.39 -25.44 -2.98
N SER A 404 -12.13 -25.57 -2.59
CA SER A 404 -11.63 -25.11 -1.29
C SER A 404 -11.49 -23.59 -1.20
N PHE A 405 -11.44 -22.88 -2.35
CA PHE A 405 -11.29 -21.44 -2.38
C PHE A 405 -12.61 -20.71 -2.12
N VAL A 406 -12.51 -19.54 -1.49
CA VAL A 406 -13.58 -18.54 -1.33
C VAL A 406 -13.08 -17.20 -1.83
N SER A 407 -13.92 -16.48 -2.58
CA SER A 407 -13.61 -15.14 -3.07
C SER A 407 -13.93 -14.10 -2.02
N ILE A 408 -12.92 -13.35 -1.59
CA ILE A 408 -13.04 -12.26 -0.62
C ILE A 408 -13.02 -10.93 -1.39
N VAL A 409 -14.13 -10.20 -1.37
CA VAL A 409 -14.31 -8.94 -2.10
C VAL A 409 -14.66 -7.80 -1.15
N GLY A 410 -14.14 -6.60 -1.44
CA GLY A 410 -14.34 -5.44 -0.59
C GLY A 410 -15.63 -4.72 -0.97
N GLU A 411 -16.46 -4.41 0.02
CA GLU A 411 -17.68 -3.62 -0.19
C GLU A 411 -17.39 -2.14 0.01
N LEU A 412 -17.63 -1.33 -1.03
CA LEU A 412 -17.41 0.11 -0.96
C LEU A 412 -18.42 0.78 -0.02
N GLN A 413 -17.93 1.74 0.76
CA GLN A 413 -18.76 2.63 1.56
C GLN A 413 -19.20 3.82 0.70
N LEU A 414 -20.18 3.57 -0.18
CA LEU A 414 -20.79 4.60 -1.01
C LEU A 414 -21.54 5.63 -0.14
N ARG A 415 -21.52 6.88 -0.57
CA ARG A 415 -22.20 8.01 0.09
C ARG A 415 -23.61 8.17 -0.44
N SER A 416 -24.51 8.61 0.44
CA SER A 416 -25.92 8.89 0.13
C SER A 416 -26.35 10.19 0.82
N PRO A 417 -27.23 11.00 0.20
CA PRO A 417 -27.79 10.82 -1.14
C PRO A 417 -26.73 11.06 -2.23
N GLU A 418 -26.92 10.48 -3.42
CA GLU A 418 -26.16 10.79 -4.63
C GLU A 418 -27.13 11.10 -5.77
N ASP A 419 -26.85 12.15 -6.54
CA ASP A 419 -27.63 12.54 -7.73
C ASP A 419 -26.82 13.51 -8.59
N ARG A 420 -27.25 13.77 -9.83
CA ARG A 420 -26.70 14.85 -10.66
C ARG A 420 -27.12 16.21 -10.12
N GLY A 421 -26.20 17.18 -10.17
CA GLY A 421 -26.47 18.56 -9.76
C GLY A 421 -27.34 19.31 -10.77
N SER A 422 -28.24 20.13 -10.25
CA SER A 422 -29.15 20.98 -11.01
C SER A 422 -28.48 22.26 -11.53
N MET A 423 -29.21 23.04 -12.33
CA MET A 423 -28.77 24.37 -12.74
C MET A 423 -28.51 25.32 -11.55
N VAL A 424 -29.24 25.17 -10.44
CA VAL A 424 -29.01 25.99 -9.23
C VAL A 424 -27.65 25.66 -8.62
N ASP A 425 -27.33 24.37 -8.51
CA ASP A 425 -26.03 23.89 -8.03
C ASP A 425 -24.87 24.46 -8.82
N ILE A 426 -24.98 24.38 -10.15
CA ILE A 426 -23.96 24.86 -11.08
C ILE A 426 -23.76 26.36 -10.93
N ASN A 427 -24.84 27.14 -10.89
CA ASN A 427 -24.76 28.59 -10.73
C ASN A 427 -24.16 28.97 -9.38
N THR A 428 -24.55 28.32 -8.29
CA THR A 428 -23.99 28.58 -6.96
C THR A 428 -22.50 28.26 -6.89
N LEU A 429 -22.07 27.11 -7.43
CA LEU A 429 -20.65 26.72 -7.46
C LEU A 429 -19.84 27.61 -8.41
N ALA A 430 -20.34 27.89 -9.61
CA ALA A 430 -19.66 28.71 -10.61
C ALA A 430 -19.54 30.18 -10.17
N ALA A 431 -20.34 30.66 -9.22
CA ALA A 431 -20.20 32.00 -8.64
C ALA A 431 -18.99 32.14 -7.69
N VAL A 432 -18.41 31.03 -7.21
CA VAL A 432 -17.31 31.04 -6.25
C VAL A 432 -16.03 31.59 -6.86
N ASN A 433 -15.38 32.51 -6.14
CA ASN A 433 -14.09 33.07 -6.51
C ASN A 433 -12.94 32.25 -5.89
N LEU A 434 -12.37 31.33 -6.68
CA LEU A 434 -11.27 30.48 -6.22
C LEU A 434 -10.01 31.24 -5.79
N LYS A 435 -9.76 32.44 -6.34
CA LYS A 435 -8.60 33.25 -5.91
C LYS A 435 -8.79 33.74 -4.47
N GLN A 436 -10.00 34.15 -4.11
CA GLN A 436 -10.34 34.53 -2.72
C GLN A 436 -10.37 33.30 -1.80
N PHE A 437 -10.90 32.17 -2.29
CA PHE A 437 -10.93 30.90 -1.55
C PHE A 437 -9.54 30.38 -1.15
N TYR A 438 -8.53 30.58 -2.00
CA TYR A 438 -7.14 30.20 -1.72
C TYR A 438 -6.28 31.34 -1.15
N SER A 439 -6.88 32.48 -0.82
CA SER A 439 -6.17 33.59 -0.18
C SER A 439 -5.67 33.22 1.22
N ALA A 440 -4.64 33.90 1.73
CA ALA A 440 -4.18 33.72 3.10
C ALA A 440 -5.12 34.33 4.15
N ASP A 441 -6.05 35.19 3.73
CA ASP A 441 -6.99 35.91 4.58
C ASP A 441 -8.27 35.09 4.79
N HIS A 442 -8.51 34.68 6.03
CA HIS A 442 -9.66 33.87 6.40
C HIS A 442 -11.00 34.55 6.09
N SER A 443 -11.07 35.88 6.16
CA SER A 443 -12.28 36.65 5.87
C SER A 443 -12.64 36.57 4.38
N GLN A 444 -11.63 36.62 3.51
CA GLN A 444 -11.79 36.43 2.07
C GLN A 444 -12.16 34.99 1.71
N GLN A 445 -11.61 34.01 2.42
CA GLN A 445 -11.98 32.60 2.24
C GLN A 445 -13.47 32.38 2.55
N LEU A 446 -13.95 32.91 3.69
CA LEU A 446 -15.36 32.82 4.10
C LEU A 446 -16.28 33.56 3.12
N ALA A 447 -15.93 34.78 2.72
CA ALA A 447 -16.71 35.55 1.75
C ALA A 447 -16.85 34.81 0.40
N ALA A 448 -15.80 34.10 -0.03
CA ALA A 448 -15.84 33.34 -1.29
C ALA A 448 -16.86 32.18 -1.28
N ILE A 449 -17.16 31.62 -0.11
CA ILE A 449 -18.03 30.44 0.04
C ILE A 449 -19.37 30.75 0.71
N GLU A 450 -19.60 31.99 1.16
CA GLU A 450 -20.77 32.38 1.94
C GLU A 450 -22.10 32.03 1.26
N ASN A 451 -22.19 32.30 -0.05
CA ASN A 451 -23.38 31.99 -0.84
C ASN A 451 -23.63 30.48 -0.93
N PHE A 452 -22.57 29.67 -1.05
CA PHE A 452 -22.67 28.22 -1.07
C PHE A 452 -23.09 27.67 0.30
N LEU A 453 -22.54 28.21 1.40
CA LEU A 453 -22.94 27.82 2.75
C LEU A 453 -24.42 28.14 3.02
N LYS A 454 -24.90 29.32 2.61
CA LYS A 454 -26.32 29.68 2.70
C LYS A 454 -27.21 28.74 1.88
N PHE A 455 -26.81 28.43 0.65
CA PHE A 455 -27.53 27.47 -0.20
C PHE A 455 -27.63 26.09 0.44
N ARG A 456 -26.58 25.65 1.15
CA ARG A 456 -26.55 24.38 1.91
C ARG A 456 -27.12 24.49 3.33
N GLY A 457 -27.66 25.64 3.73
CA GLY A 457 -28.24 25.83 5.07
C GLY A 457 -27.24 25.82 6.23
N VAL A 458 -25.95 26.05 5.97
CA VAL A 458 -24.89 26.05 7.00
C VAL A 458 -24.66 27.46 7.54
N SER A 459 -24.68 27.60 8.87
CA SER A 459 -24.53 28.91 9.54
C SER A 459 -23.17 29.56 9.31
N VAL A 460 -23.20 30.84 8.94
CA VAL A 460 -22.00 31.67 8.75
C VAL A 460 -21.51 32.29 10.07
N LYS A 461 -22.34 32.29 11.13
CA LYS A 461 -22.13 33.11 12.35
C LYS A 461 -21.02 32.61 13.29
N ASP A 462 -20.73 31.31 13.33
CA ASP A 462 -19.69 30.75 14.21
C ASP A 462 -18.33 30.75 13.51
N VAL A 463 -17.31 31.40 14.11
CA VAL A 463 -16.15 31.94 13.38
C VAL A 463 -14.98 30.97 13.15
N SER A 464 -14.86 29.81 13.79
CA SER A 464 -13.60 29.06 13.66
C SER A 464 -13.75 27.77 12.84
N ASP A 465 -13.41 27.88 11.54
CA ASP A 465 -12.92 26.84 10.61
C ASP A 465 -13.74 26.68 9.31
N VAL A 466 -13.20 27.23 8.21
CA VAL A 466 -13.71 27.07 6.84
C VAL A 466 -13.79 25.59 6.43
N ASP A 467 -12.81 24.78 6.84
CA ASP A 467 -12.72 23.38 6.44
C ASP A 467 -13.86 22.56 7.07
N ALA A 468 -14.19 22.82 8.35
CA ALA A 468 -15.31 22.20 9.06
C ALA A 468 -16.68 22.63 8.49
N LYS A 469 -16.84 23.90 8.09
CA LYS A 469 -18.08 24.37 7.46
C LYS A 469 -18.31 23.73 6.09
N LEU A 470 -17.24 23.61 5.29
CA LEU A 470 -17.31 22.90 4.01
C LEU A 470 -17.61 21.41 4.21
N TYR A 471 -17.08 20.79 5.28
CA TYR A 471 -17.44 19.42 5.63
C TYR A 471 -18.94 19.27 5.83
N LEU A 472 -19.56 20.12 6.66
CA LEU A 472 -21.00 20.08 6.90
C LEU A 472 -21.81 20.34 5.63
N ALA A 473 -21.41 21.31 4.82
CA ALA A 473 -22.11 21.68 3.59
C ALA A 473 -22.07 20.59 2.50
N LEU A 474 -21.00 19.79 2.46
CA LEU A 474 -20.77 18.76 1.45
C LEU A 474 -21.19 17.35 1.88
N TYR A 475 -21.32 17.08 3.19
CA TYR A 475 -21.51 15.73 3.73
C TYR A 475 -22.72 14.99 3.11
N ASP A 476 -23.83 15.69 2.94
CA ASP A 476 -25.09 15.19 2.36
C ASP A 476 -25.38 15.77 0.97
N TYR A 477 -24.36 16.37 0.32
CA TYR A 477 -24.54 17.05 -0.95
C TYR A 477 -24.48 16.07 -2.13
N ALA A 478 -25.63 15.81 -2.76
CA ALA A 478 -25.80 14.75 -3.74
C ALA A 478 -24.80 14.78 -4.93
N PRO A 479 -24.52 15.93 -5.57
CA PRO A 479 -23.55 16.00 -6.67
C PRO A 479 -22.11 15.68 -6.22
N PHE A 480 -21.75 16.07 -4.99
CA PHE A 480 -20.44 15.75 -4.42
C PHE A 480 -20.32 14.28 -4.02
N ASN A 481 -21.37 13.70 -3.46
CA ASN A 481 -21.39 12.28 -3.14
C ASN A 481 -21.30 11.43 -4.41
N ARG A 482 -22.00 11.82 -5.48
CA ARG A 482 -21.86 11.20 -6.81
C ARG A 482 -20.44 11.27 -7.34
N LEU A 483 -19.80 12.45 -7.31
CA LEU A 483 -18.37 12.62 -7.65
C LEU A 483 -17.49 11.62 -6.90
N VAL A 484 -17.66 11.53 -5.57
CA VAL A 484 -16.85 10.64 -4.73
C VAL A 484 -17.11 9.18 -5.07
N ASN A 485 -18.36 8.76 -5.19
CA ASN A 485 -18.73 7.37 -5.46
C ASN A 485 -18.19 6.87 -6.82
N GLU A 486 -18.33 7.68 -7.86
CA GLU A 486 -17.85 7.37 -9.22
C GLU A 486 -16.32 7.27 -9.25
N THR A 487 -15.64 8.24 -8.63
CA THR A 487 -14.16 8.27 -8.60
C THR A 487 -13.54 7.30 -7.60
N MET A 488 -14.32 6.75 -6.65
CA MET A 488 -13.89 5.64 -5.78
C MET A 488 -13.94 4.29 -6.51
N THR A 489 -14.84 4.15 -7.49
CA THR A 489 -15.06 2.89 -8.21
C THR A 489 -14.01 2.69 -9.30
N ALA A 490 -13.65 3.76 -10.00
CA ALA A 490 -12.60 3.75 -11.02
C ALA A 490 -11.92 5.12 -11.13
N ALA A 491 -10.72 5.14 -11.71
CA ALA A 491 -10.10 6.38 -12.13
C ALA A 491 -10.91 7.00 -13.30
N VAL A 492 -11.38 8.23 -13.12
CA VAL A 492 -12.22 8.94 -14.08
C VAL A 492 -11.46 10.09 -14.71
N SER A 493 -11.54 10.27 -16.03
CA SER A 493 -10.88 11.38 -16.71
C SER A 493 -11.46 12.73 -16.25
N LEU A 494 -10.61 13.72 -15.96
CA LEU A 494 -11.06 15.04 -15.51
C LEU A 494 -12.03 15.70 -16.49
N SER A 495 -11.89 15.45 -17.80
CA SER A 495 -12.78 16.00 -18.82
C SER A 495 -14.19 15.39 -18.81
N LYS A 496 -14.36 14.18 -18.25
CA LYS A 496 -15.67 13.51 -18.14
C LYS A 496 -16.39 13.80 -16.84
N LEU A 497 -15.68 14.32 -15.82
CA LEU A 497 -16.27 14.62 -14.52
C LEU A 497 -17.48 15.55 -14.60
N PRO A 498 -17.50 16.63 -15.41
CA PRO A 498 -18.65 17.52 -15.42
C PRO A 498 -19.96 16.83 -15.82
N GLU A 499 -19.92 15.93 -16.81
CA GLU A 499 -21.07 15.12 -17.28
C GLU A 499 -21.52 14.05 -16.28
N ILE A 500 -20.62 13.63 -15.38
CA ILE A 500 -20.91 12.67 -14.31
C ILE A 500 -21.59 13.37 -13.14
N ILE A 501 -21.12 14.57 -12.78
CA ILE A 501 -21.55 15.31 -11.60
C ILE A 501 -22.84 16.08 -11.85
N PHE A 502 -23.02 16.60 -13.06
CA PHE A 502 -24.10 17.53 -13.42
C PHE A 502 -24.89 17.04 -14.62
N ASP A 503 -26.03 17.67 -14.87
CA ASP A 503 -26.84 17.43 -16.06
C ASP A 503 -26.14 17.93 -17.34
N ASP A 504 -26.21 17.17 -18.43
CA ASP A 504 -25.43 17.35 -19.67
C ASP A 504 -26.04 18.38 -20.64
N THR A 505 -27.24 18.89 -20.33
CA THR A 505 -27.96 19.86 -21.16
C THR A 505 -27.44 21.31 -21.01
N ILE A 506 -26.31 21.53 -20.35
CA ILE A 506 -25.85 22.86 -19.85
C ILE A 506 -24.53 23.27 -20.52
N PRO A 507 -24.25 24.58 -20.73
CA PRO A 507 -22.99 25.03 -21.35
C PRO A 507 -21.71 24.53 -20.64
N SER A 508 -20.77 23.97 -21.43
CA SER A 508 -19.53 23.32 -20.95
C SER A 508 -18.68 24.19 -20.00
N ASN A 509 -18.59 25.49 -20.25
CA ASN A 509 -17.73 26.38 -19.46
C ASN A 509 -18.21 26.54 -18.00
N LEU A 510 -19.52 26.55 -17.77
CA LEU A 510 -20.09 26.63 -16.42
C LEU A 510 -19.90 25.32 -15.67
N LEU A 511 -20.09 24.20 -16.36
CA LEU A 511 -19.89 22.85 -15.82
C LEU A 511 -18.44 22.61 -15.36
N GLU A 512 -17.46 23.01 -16.18
CA GLU A 512 -16.04 22.92 -15.83
C GLU A 512 -15.70 23.77 -14.60
N LYS A 513 -16.22 25.00 -14.53
CA LYS A 513 -15.98 25.89 -13.39
C LYS A 513 -16.61 25.34 -12.10
N ALA A 514 -17.86 24.89 -12.16
CA ALA A 514 -18.55 24.28 -11.02
C ALA A 514 -17.82 23.02 -10.52
N THR A 515 -17.39 22.16 -11.45
CA THR A 515 -16.59 20.95 -11.14
C THR A 515 -15.28 21.31 -10.45
N THR A 516 -14.55 22.30 -10.96
CA THR A 516 -13.28 22.76 -10.37
C THR A 516 -13.47 23.28 -8.94
N VAL A 517 -14.55 24.03 -8.69
CA VAL A 517 -14.90 24.52 -7.36
C VAL A 517 -15.26 23.36 -6.43
N LEU A 518 -16.02 22.38 -6.91
CA LEU A 518 -16.43 21.23 -6.12
C LEU A 518 -15.23 20.38 -5.69
N LEU A 519 -14.26 20.16 -6.58
CA LEU A 519 -12.99 19.50 -6.27
C LEU A 519 -12.18 20.29 -5.22
N ALA A 520 -12.12 21.61 -5.37
CA ALA A 520 -11.42 22.50 -4.43
C ALA A 520 -12.05 22.43 -3.03
N PHE A 521 -13.39 22.47 -2.93
CA PHE A 521 -14.10 22.33 -1.66
C PHE A 521 -13.85 20.96 -1.04
N GLY A 522 -14.00 19.88 -1.81
CA GLY A 522 -13.75 18.52 -1.35
C GLY A 522 -12.34 18.29 -0.82
N SER A 523 -11.32 18.91 -1.44
CA SER A 523 -9.93 18.78 -0.99
C SER A 523 -9.63 19.47 0.35
N ARG A 524 -10.43 20.48 0.73
CA ARG A 524 -10.28 21.22 1.99
C ARG A 524 -11.23 20.76 3.09
N ALA A 525 -12.43 20.31 2.72
CA ALA A 525 -13.47 19.94 3.67
C ALA A 525 -13.01 18.83 4.63
N LYS A 526 -12.83 19.16 5.91
CA LYS A 526 -12.37 18.25 6.96
C LYS A 526 -13.25 18.40 8.19
N LYS A 527 -13.57 17.29 8.86
CA LYS A 527 -14.33 17.34 10.12
C LYS A 527 -13.49 17.92 11.26
N THR A 528 -12.21 17.53 11.32
CA THR A 528 -11.22 18.00 12.28
C THR A 528 -9.88 18.22 11.57
N PRO A 529 -8.97 19.08 12.07
CA PRO A 529 -7.71 19.39 11.39
C PRO A 529 -6.81 18.18 11.10
N ASN A 530 -6.91 17.14 11.94
CA ASN A 530 -6.10 15.91 11.87
C ASN A 530 -6.72 14.82 10.99
N GLU A 531 -7.96 14.99 10.52
CA GLU A 531 -8.63 14.04 9.65
C GLU A 531 -8.33 14.29 8.16
N ALA A 532 -8.48 13.23 7.36
CA ALA A 532 -8.45 13.34 5.91
C ALA A 532 -9.62 14.19 5.42
N SER A 533 -9.43 14.87 4.28
CA SER A 533 -10.51 15.62 3.66
C SER A 533 -11.63 14.70 3.17
N LEU A 534 -12.78 15.29 2.82
CA LEU A 534 -13.90 14.56 2.23
C LEU A 534 -13.59 14.03 0.83
N LEU A 535 -12.62 14.61 0.12
CA LEU A 535 -12.11 14.11 -1.16
C LEU A 535 -10.60 13.85 -1.08
N PRO A 536 -10.15 12.77 -0.41
CA PRO A 536 -8.77 12.36 -0.47
C PRO A 536 -8.53 11.66 -1.81
N CYS A 537 -8.02 12.39 -2.80
CA CYS A 537 -7.86 11.91 -4.17
C CYS A 537 -6.40 11.83 -4.63
N ARG A 538 -6.19 11.04 -5.68
CA ARG A 538 -4.96 10.95 -6.47
C ARG A 538 -5.27 11.44 -7.88
N ILE A 539 -4.31 12.14 -8.46
CA ILE A 539 -4.36 12.57 -9.85
C ILE A 539 -3.32 11.78 -10.60
N HIS A 540 -3.77 11.05 -11.61
CA HIS A 540 -2.92 10.28 -12.51
C HIS A 540 -2.69 11.10 -13.77
N SER A 541 -1.51 11.70 -13.87
CA SER A 541 -1.08 12.44 -15.05
C SER A 541 -0.02 11.63 -15.78
N PHE A 542 -0.28 11.33 -17.06
CA PHE A 542 0.63 10.55 -17.88
C PHE A 542 1.36 11.46 -18.85
N PHE A 543 2.68 11.44 -18.77
CA PHE A 543 3.58 12.12 -19.67
C PHE A 543 4.49 11.07 -20.33
N ARG A 544 4.77 11.25 -21.61
CA ARG A 544 5.77 10.45 -22.33
C ARG A 544 6.83 11.37 -22.91
N GLY A 545 8.01 10.81 -23.16
CA GLY A 545 9.04 11.49 -23.94
C GLY A 545 8.55 11.83 -25.34
N LEU A 546 9.34 12.58 -26.09
CA LEU A 546 9.01 12.95 -27.46
C LEU A 546 8.72 11.69 -28.30
N PRO A 547 7.47 11.48 -28.78
CA PRO A 547 7.23 10.42 -29.76
C PRO A 547 8.04 10.72 -31.02
N GLY A 548 8.40 9.70 -31.80
CA GLY A 548 9.11 9.92 -33.07
C GLY A 548 8.34 10.92 -33.94
N LEU A 549 8.99 12.02 -34.33
CA LEU A 549 8.40 13.03 -35.21
C LEU A 549 8.90 12.82 -36.64
N TRP A 550 7.99 12.83 -37.59
CA TRP A 550 8.27 12.63 -39.02
C TRP A 550 7.80 13.83 -39.80
N ILE A 551 8.56 14.28 -40.79
CA ILE A 551 8.17 15.40 -41.64
C ILE A 551 8.11 14.94 -43.09
N CYS A 552 7.06 15.35 -43.81
CA CYS A 552 7.03 15.17 -45.26
C CYS A 552 8.02 16.14 -45.90
N MET A 553 9.00 15.61 -46.65
CA MET A 553 9.99 16.44 -47.33
C MET A 553 9.43 17.20 -48.53
N ASP A 554 8.23 16.82 -49.03
CA ASP A 554 7.55 17.54 -50.10
C ASP A 554 6.79 18.76 -49.56
N PRO A 555 7.18 20.00 -49.91
CA PRO A 555 6.48 21.21 -49.51
C PRO A 555 5.03 21.29 -50.04
N ASN A 556 4.70 20.55 -51.09
CA ASN A 556 3.37 20.49 -51.70
C ASN A 556 2.51 19.34 -51.16
N CYS A 557 2.93 18.69 -50.06
CA CYS A 557 2.18 17.63 -49.42
C CYS A 557 0.70 18.03 -49.23
N PRO A 558 -0.28 17.21 -49.68
CA PRO A 558 -1.70 17.59 -49.69
C PRO A 558 -2.26 17.95 -48.31
N ASP A 559 -1.66 17.41 -47.26
CA ASP A 559 -2.04 17.64 -45.87
C ASP A 559 -1.26 18.77 -45.18
N ALA A 560 -0.33 19.45 -45.85
CA ALA A 560 0.40 20.57 -45.26
C ALA A 560 -0.53 21.77 -45.03
N LEU A 561 -0.38 22.44 -43.88
CA LEU A 561 -0.89 23.81 -43.71
C LEU A 561 -0.34 24.63 -44.88
N ARG A 562 -1.22 25.18 -45.73
CA ARG A 562 -0.86 25.91 -46.96
C ARG A 562 -0.18 27.25 -46.65
N ASP A 563 0.97 27.21 -46.00
CA ASP A 563 1.90 28.31 -45.89
C ASP A 563 2.92 28.17 -47.03
N ARG A 564 2.81 29.03 -48.04
CA ARG A 564 3.62 28.99 -49.29
C ARG A 564 5.13 29.13 -49.07
N ARG A 565 5.59 29.34 -47.83
CA ARG A 565 7.01 29.52 -47.49
C ARG A 565 7.59 28.39 -46.62
N SER A 566 6.85 27.34 -46.30
CA SER A 566 7.38 26.22 -45.51
C SER A 566 8.43 25.43 -46.32
N PRO A 567 9.62 25.09 -45.77
CA PRO A 567 10.66 24.34 -46.46
C PRO A 567 10.35 22.83 -46.56
N ALA A 568 9.29 22.39 -45.88
CA ALA A 568 8.83 21.01 -45.84
C ALA A 568 7.29 20.99 -45.62
N GLY A 569 6.68 19.84 -45.88
CA GLY A 569 5.25 19.61 -45.74
C GLY A 569 4.80 19.41 -44.29
N ARG A 570 3.83 18.51 -44.08
CA ARG A 570 3.24 18.23 -42.77
C ARG A 570 4.20 17.47 -41.84
N LEU A 571 4.19 17.83 -40.56
CA LEU A 571 4.81 17.09 -39.46
C LEU A 571 3.79 16.11 -38.85
N PHE A 572 4.26 14.91 -38.51
CA PHE A 572 3.47 13.80 -37.96
C PHE A 572 4.12 13.28 -36.67
N SER A 573 3.31 12.79 -35.74
CA SER A 573 3.78 12.00 -34.60
C SER A 573 3.62 10.51 -34.89
N GLN A 574 4.58 9.72 -34.40
CA GLN A 574 4.44 8.27 -34.32
C GLN A 574 3.32 7.95 -33.31
N LEU A 575 2.28 7.27 -33.81
CA LEU A 575 1.12 6.84 -33.00
C LEU A 575 1.56 5.86 -31.90
#